data_AF-A0A2G2MYS1-F1
#
_entry.id   AF-A0A2G2MYS1-F1
#
_cell.length_a   1.000
_cell.length_b   1.000
_cell.length_c   1.000
_cell.angle_alpha   90.00
_cell.angle_beta   90.00
_cell.angle_gamma   90.00
#
_symmetry.space_group_name_H-M   'P 1'
#
loop_
_entity.id
_entity.type
_entity.pdbx_description
1 polymer ?
#
loop_
_entity_poly.entity_id
_entity_poly.type
_entity_poly.pdbx_seq_one_letter_code
_entity_poly.pdbx_strand_id
1 'polypeptide(L)'
;MLKTIPRQAIIDEALSWVGTPYQHQYSTKDAGCDCLGLVRGIWRKLYGCEPAKLPPYTPDWAEAGENEILKTACDHHLDPVTLSDARPADILLFRMQAGVQAKHMAVLIEPDLIVHAYWGRAVTRSFLAPYWLRRRAYAYSFPNLSS
;
A
#
# COMPACT_ATOMS: atom_id res chain seq x y z
N MET A 1 23.30 0.97 13.13
CA MET A 1 21.97 1.49 13.47
C MET A 1 21.05 1.25 12.27
N LEU A 2 19.89 0.63 12.47
CA LEU A 2 18.88 0.56 11.42
C LEU A 2 18.44 1.98 11.09
N LYS A 3 18.33 2.31 9.80
CA LYS A 3 17.90 3.62 9.34
C LYS A 3 16.47 3.87 9.81
N THR A 4 16.26 4.90 10.61
CA THR A 4 14.92 5.34 11.03
C THR A 4 14.33 6.24 9.95
N ILE A 5 13.05 6.05 9.62
CA ILE A 5 12.35 6.80 8.58
C ILE A 5 11.26 7.66 9.23
N PRO A 6 11.27 8.99 9.05
CA PRO A 6 10.18 9.84 9.53
C PRO A 6 8.86 9.50 8.83
N ARG A 7 7.74 9.50 9.57
CA ARG A 7 6.41 9.31 8.97
C ARG A 7 6.13 10.33 7.86
N GLN A 8 6.58 11.58 8.04
CA GLN A 8 6.44 12.61 7.01
C GLN A 8 7.12 12.21 5.69
N ALA A 9 8.27 11.52 5.74
CA ALA A 9 8.96 11.08 4.52
C ALA A 9 8.15 10.04 3.74
N ILE A 10 7.38 9.18 4.41
CA ILE A 10 6.46 8.24 3.76
C ILE A 10 5.33 8.99 3.06
N ILE A 11 4.76 10.00 3.73
CA ILE A 11 3.66 10.81 3.20
C ILE A 11 4.14 11.61 1.98
N ASP A 12 5.27 12.30 2.10
CA ASP A 12 5.86 13.10 1.02
C ASP A 12 6.21 12.21 -0.17
N GLU A 13 6.82 11.06 0.08
CA GLU A 13 7.13 10.11 -0.97
C GLU A 13 5.83 9.61 -1.63
N ALA A 14 4.82 9.14 -0.87
CA ALA A 14 3.55 8.70 -1.45
C ALA A 14 2.88 9.78 -2.31
N LEU A 15 2.81 11.03 -1.82
CA LEU A 15 2.27 12.16 -2.56
C LEU A 15 3.02 12.43 -3.86
N SER A 16 4.34 12.26 -3.84
CA SER A 16 5.17 12.49 -5.02
C SER A 16 4.86 11.52 -6.17
N TRP A 17 4.21 10.38 -5.92
CA TRP A 17 3.80 9.41 -6.94
C TRP A 17 2.49 9.75 -7.64
N VAL A 18 1.69 10.68 -7.11
CA VAL A 18 0.41 11.08 -7.69
C VAL A 18 0.60 11.46 -9.16
N GLY A 19 -0.19 10.84 -10.04
CA GLY A 19 -0.06 10.97 -11.49
C GLY A 19 0.65 9.80 -12.17
N THR A 20 1.38 8.95 -11.44
CA THR A 20 2.01 7.74 -12.02
C THR A 20 0.92 6.82 -12.60
N PRO A 21 0.98 6.44 -13.90
CA PRO A 21 -0.05 5.62 -14.53
C PRO A 21 -0.25 4.27 -13.82
N TYR A 22 -1.48 3.75 -13.86
CA TYR A 22 -1.72 2.40 -13.37
C TYR A 22 -1.15 1.38 -14.36
N GLN A 23 -0.25 0.52 -13.89
CA GLN A 23 0.29 -0.59 -14.66
C GLN A 23 0.51 -1.80 -13.74
N HIS A 24 -0.23 -2.89 -14.02
CA HIS A 24 -0.18 -4.11 -13.22
C HIS A 24 1.23 -4.72 -13.17
N GLN A 25 1.70 -5.11 -11.97
CA GLN A 25 3.05 -5.62 -11.65
C GLN A 25 4.22 -4.63 -11.77
N TYR A 26 3.97 -3.39 -12.16
CA TYR A 26 5.03 -2.39 -12.25
C TYR A 26 5.18 -1.64 -10.94
N SER A 27 6.35 -1.03 -10.73
CA SER A 27 6.68 -0.24 -9.55
C SER A 27 7.54 0.97 -9.91
N THR A 28 7.36 1.53 -11.10
CA THR A 28 8.22 2.60 -11.63
C THR A 28 7.46 3.91 -11.61
N LYS A 29 7.93 4.85 -10.81
CA LYS A 29 7.36 6.20 -10.72
C LYS A 29 7.31 6.85 -12.10
N ASP A 30 6.23 7.57 -12.38
CA ASP A 30 5.92 8.26 -13.64
C ASP A 30 5.75 7.35 -14.89
N ALA A 31 6.21 6.10 -14.83
CA ALA A 31 6.11 5.15 -15.95
C ALA A 31 5.02 4.08 -15.76
N GLY A 32 4.70 3.72 -14.52
CA GLY A 32 3.64 2.75 -14.23
C GLY A 32 3.80 2.05 -12.88
N CYS A 33 2.70 1.91 -12.14
CA CYS A 33 2.65 1.05 -10.96
C CYS A 33 1.25 0.53 -10.65
N ASP A 34 1.16 -0.56 -9.88
CA ASP A 34 -0.07 -0.95 -9.20
C ASP A 34 -0.03 -0.63 -7.70
N CYS A 35 -1.01 -1.08 -6.92
CA CYS A 35 -1.12 -0.72 -5.51
C CYS A 35 0.07 -1.23 -4.68
N LEU A 36 0.55 -2.44 -4.97
CA LEU A 36 1.76 -2.99 -4.36
C LEU A 36 3.01 -2.30 -4.90
N GLY A 37 3.03 -1.99 -6.20
CA GLY A 37 4.07 -1.25 -6.88
C GLY A 37 4.35 0.12 -6.26
N LEU A 38 3.30 0.85 -5.86
CA LEU A 38 3.43 2.11 -5.13
C LEU A 38 4.17 1.91 -3.80
N VAL A 39 3.73 0.94 -2.98
CA VAL A 39 4.34 0.65 -1.66
C VAL A 39 5.80 0.20 -1.82
N ARG A 40 6.08 -0.66 -2.80
CA ARG A 40 7.46 -1.07 -3.16
C ARG A 40 8.32 0.10 -3.59
N GLY A 41 7.76 1.02 -4.37
CA GLY A 41 8.43 2.22 -4.84
C GLY A 41 8.84 3.14 -3.70
N ILE A 42 7.91 3.44 -2.80
CA ILE A 42 8.15 4.19 -1.56
C ILE A 42 9.24 3.49 -0.74
N TRP A 43 9.09 2.17 -0.55
CA TRP A 43 10.05 1.38 0.19
C TRP A 43 11.45 1.47 -0.42
N ARG A 44 11.59 1.21 -1.72
CA ARG A 44 12.89 1.27 -2.42
C ARG A 44 13.53 2.64 -2.27
N LYS A 45 12.76 3.72 -2.36
CA LYS A 45 13.28 5.09 -2.22
C LYS A 45 13.79 5.37 -0.81
N LEU A 46 13.05 4.97 0.21
CA LEU A 46 13.33 5.36 1.60
C LEU A 46 14.27 4.37 2.31
N TYR A 47 14.19 3.09 1.99
CA TYR A 47 14.97 2.01 2.59
C TYR A 47 16.13 1.52 1.70
N GLY A 48 16.19 1.96 0.45
CA GLY A 48 17.31 1.72 -0.49
C GLY A 48 17.19 0.47 -1.35
N CYS A 49 16.48 -0.57 -0.88
CA CYS A 49 16.17 -1.77 -1.64
C CYS A 49 14.75 -2.26 -1.31
N GLU A 50 14.19 -3.12 -2.15
CA GLU A 50 12.94 -3.81 -1.82
C GLU A 50 13.22 -4.99 -0.87
N PRO A 51 12.28 -5.33 0.04
CA PRO A 51 12.51 -6.35 1.06
C PRO A 51 12.57 -7.77 0.50
N ALA A 52 12.00 -8.00 -0.69
CA ALA A 52 12.02 -9.27 -1.40
C ALA A 52 11.90 -9.06 -2.91
N LYS A 53 12.40 -10.04 -3.69
CA LYS A 53 12.05 -10.14 -5.11
C LYS A 53 10.65 -10.74 -5.22
N LEU A 54 9.74 -10.05 -5.89
CA LEU A 54 8.42 -10.61 -6.15
C LEU A 54 8.47 -11.62 -7.30
N PRO A 55 7.87 -12.82 -7.12
CA PRO A 55 7.56 -13.67 -8.27
C PRO A 55 6.51 -12.97 -9.16
N PRO A 56 6.45 -13.30 -10.47
CA PRO A 56 5.35 -12.84 -11.33
C PRO A 56 4.01 -13.26 -10.71
N TYR A 57 3.09 -12.31 -10.53
CA TYR A 57 1.77 -12.56 -9.95
C TYR A 57 0.66 -12.22 -10.93
N THR A 58 -0.31 -13.11 -11.13
CA THR A 58 -1.41 -12.85 -12.08
C THR A 58 -2.32 -11.70 -11.59
N PRO A 59 -3.08 -11.04 -12.48
CA PRO A 59 -4.18 -10.14 -12.06
C PRO A 59 -5.15 -10.84 -11.09
N ASP A 60 -5.29 -12.15 -11.29
CA ASP A 60 -6.10 -13.08 -10.50
C ASP A 60 -5.41 -13.60 -9.23
N TRP A 61 -4.27 -13.03 -8.82
CA TRP A 61 -3.67 -13.34 -7.51
C TRP A 61 -4.63 -13.07 -6.33
N ALA A 62 -5.67 -12.30 -6.57
CA ALA A 62 -6.75 -12.05 -5.64
C ALA A 62 -7.90 -13.07 -5.69
N GLU A 63 -7.97 -13.91 -6.73
CA GLU A 63 -9.08 -14.84 -6.99
C GLU A 63 -8.63 -16.31 -6.92
N ALA A 64 -7.32 -16.60 -7.01
CA ALA A 64 -6.77 -17.96 -7.02
C ALA A 64 -6.18 -18.37 -5.66
N GLY A 65 -7.04 -18.73 -4.70
CA GLY A 65 -6.67 -19.52 -3.52
C GLY A 65 -7.26 -19.06 -2.19
N GLU A 66 -7.33 -19.96 -1.22
CA GLU A 66 -7.77 -19.72 0.17
C GLU A 66 -6.88 -18.72 0.93
N ASN A 67 -5.75 -18.30 0.35
CA ASN A 67 -4.72 -17.51 1.02
C ASN A 67 -4.80 -16.02 0.64
N GLU A 68 -4.82 -15.16 1.65
CA GLU A 68 -4.74 -13.71 1.49
C GLU A 68 -3.31 -13.26 1.17
N ILE A 69 -2.82 -13.52 -0.05
CA ILE A 69 -1.40 -13.38 -0.38
C ILE A 69 -0.86 -11.97 -0.09
N LEU A 70 -1.63 -10.93 -0.39
CA LEU A 70 -1.25 -9.54 -0.11
C LEU A 70 -1.09 -9.29 1.41
N LYS A 71 -2.00 -9.85 2.22
CA LYS A 71 -1.92 -9.79 3.68
C LYS A 71 -0.70 -10.56 4.18
N THR A 72 -0.47 -11.79 3.70
CA THR A 72 0.70 -12.59 4.08
C THR A 72 2.01 -11.87 3.77
N ALA A 73 2.12 -11.22 2.62
CA ALA A 73 3.28 -10.40 2.27
C ALA A 73 3.45 -9.21 3.24
N CYS A 74 2.35 -8.57 3.64
CA CYS A 74 2.37 -7.50 4.63
C CYS A 74 2.79 -8.02 6.02
N ASP A 75 2.25 -9.14 6.48
CA ASP A 75 2.61 -9.76 7.77
C ASP A 75 4.11 -10.10 7.86
N HIS A 76 4.73 -10.43 6.72
CA HIS A 76 6.16 -10.79 6.67
C HIS A 76 7.10 -9.59 6.65
N HIS A 77 6.65 -8.43 6.19
CA HIS A 77 7.52 -7.29 5.89
C HIS A 77 7.15 -5.99 6.60
N LEU A 78 5.94 -5.87 7.11
CA LEU A 78 5.41 -4.67 7.74
C LEU A 78 5.00 -4.94 9.19
N ASP A 79 4.95 -3.88 9.98
CA ASP A 79 4.54 -3.96 11.37
C ASP A 79 3.00 -3.86 11.46
N PRO A 80 2.27 -4.83 12.02
CA PRO A 80 0.81 -4.77 12.09
C PRO A 80 0.33 -3.65 13.01
N VAL A 81 -0.75 -2.98 12.61
CA VAL A 81 -1.41 -1.91 13.38
C VAL A 81 -2.91 -2.23 13.48
N THR A 82 -3.54 -1.90 14.61
CA THR A 82 -5.00 -2.04 14.70
C THR A 82 -5.68 -1.03 13.78
N LEU A 83 -6.84 -1.37 13.20
CA LEU A 83 -7.56 -0.46 12.30
C LEU A 83 -7.98 0.87 12.97
N SER A 84 -8.16 0.87 14.30
CA SER A 84 -8.48 2.06 15.09
C SER A 84 -7.27 2.95 15.36
N ASP A 85 -6.07 2.37 15.42
CA ASP A 85 -4.83 3.10 15.70
C ASP A 85 -4.10 3.53 14.41
N ALA A 86 -4.59 3.11 13.25
CA ALA A 86 -4.05 3.50 11.96
C ALA A 86 -4.02 5.01 11.79
N ARG A 87 -2.84 5.55 11.47
CA ARG A 87 -2.55 6.98 11.39
C ARG A 87 -1.74 7.30 10.14
N PRO A 88 -1.55 8.59 9.78
CA PRO A 88 -0.76 8.94 8.61
C PRO A 88 0.59 8.22 8.55
N ALA A 89 1.02 7.88 7.33
CA ALA A 89 2.09 6.96 6.95
C ALA A 89 1.81 5.45 7.09
N ASP A 90 0.66 5.04 7.62
CA ASP A 90 0.27 3.61 7.61
C ASP A 90 -0.31 3.18 6.26
N ILE A 91 -0.24 1.88 6.00
CA ILE A 91 -0.84 1.21 4.86
C ILE A 91 -2.16 0.59 5.30
N LEU A 92 -3.22 0.81 4.53
CA LEU A 92 -4.51 0.17 4.68
C LEU A 92 -4.70 -0.87 3.57
N LEU A 93 -5.12 -2.08 3.94
CA LEU A 93 -5.56 -3.11 3.00
C LEU A 93 -7.08 -3.15 2.92
N PHE A 94 -7.61 -3.42 1.72
CA PHE A 94 -9.03 -3.38 1.43
C PHE A 94 -9.55 -4.68 0.80
N ARG A 95 -10.71 -5.14 1.28
CA ARG A 95 -11.56 -6.14 0.62
C ARG A 95 -12.52 -5.43 -0.32
N MET A 96 -12.39 -5.64 -1.62
CA MET A 96 -13.24 -4.93 -2.59
C MET A 96 -14.70 -5.40 -2.56
N GLN A 97 -14.94 -6.61 -2.07
CA GLN A 97 -16.26 -7.21 -1.83
C GLN A 97 -16.29 -7.90 -0.47
N ALA A 98 -17.48 -8.16 0.09
CA ALA A 98 -17.60 -8.91 1.33
C ALA A 98 -17.26 -10.39 1.09
N GLY A 99 -16.58 -11.03 2.04
CA GLY A 99 -16.24 -12.46 1.96
C GLY A 99 -15.10 -12.83 1.01
N VAL A 100 -14.48 -11.86 0.31
CA VAL A 100 -13.30 -12.09 -0.55
C VAL A 100 -12.02 -11.59 0.11
N GLN A 101 -10.86 -12.04 -0.38
CA GLN A 101 -9.53 -11.67 0.12
C GLN A 101 -9.25 -10.16 -0.03
N ALA A 102 -8.41 -9.62 0.86
CA ALA A 102 -7.91 -8.26 0.71
C ALA A 102 -6.98 -8.18 -0.51
N LYS A 103 -7.29 -7.29 -1.45
CA LYS A 103 -6.64 -7.23 -2.78
C LYS A 103 -6.21 -5.85 -3.25
N HIS A 104 -6.41 -4.84 -2.41
CA HIS A 104 -6.02 -3.48 -2.71
C HIS A 104 -5.35 -2.87 -1.48
N MET A 105 -4.38 -1.98 -1.70
CA MET A 105 -3.71 -1.25 -0.62
C MET A 105 -3.56 0.23 -0.94
N ALA A 106 -3.50 1.03 0.11
CA ALA A 106 -3.33 2.48 0.03
C ALA A 106 -2.49 2.99 1.21
N VAL A 107 -1.78 4.09 1.01
CA VAL A 107 -1.06 4.80 2.06
C VAL A 107 -1.98 5.87 2.64
N LEU A 108 -2.18 5.89 3.95
CA LEU A 108 -2.90 6.93 4.67
C LEU A 108 -2.00 8.17 4.78
N ILE A 109 -2.45 9.31 4.27
CA ILE A 109 -1.69 10.58 4.30
C ILE A 109 -2.30 11.62 5.25
N GLU A 110 -3.60 11.52 5.52
CA GLU A 110 -4.33 12.24 6.57
C GLU A 110 -5.38 11.27 7.18
N PRO A 111 -6.02 11.56 8.31
CA PRO A 111 -6.95 10.63 8.96
C PRO A 111 -8.06 10.06 8.04
N ASP A 112 -8.46 10.82 7.02
CA ASP A 112 -9.50 10.47 6.06
C ASP A 112 -9.02 10.56 4.60
N LEU A 113 -7.71 10.65 4.33
CA LEU A 113 -7.18 10.81 2.98
C LEU A 113 -6.11 9.75 2.68
N ILE A 114 -6.28 9.04 1.57
CA ILE A 114 -5.35 8.01 1.12
C ILE A 114 -4.73 8.35 -0.24
N VAL A 115 -3.53 7.81 -0.47
CA VAL A 115 -2.90 7.71 -1.79
C VAL A 115 -2.85 6.25 -2.21
N HIS A 116 -3.29 5.95 -3.43
CA HIS A 116 -3.26 4.61 -3.99
C HIS A 116 -3.16 4.64 -5.51
N ALA A 117 -2.54 3.61 -6.09
CA ALA A 117 -2.66 3.33 -7.52
C ALA A 117 -4.07 2.82 -7.82
N TYR A 118 -4.90 3.67 -8.40
CA TYR A 118 -6.29 3.33 -8.70
C TYR A 118 -6.36 2.59 -10.05
N TRP A 119 -6.87 1.36 -10.02
CA TRP A 119 -7.07 0.49 -11.18
C TRP A 119 -7.60 1.24 -12.41
N GLY A 120 -6.92 1.05 -13.54
CA GLY A 120 -7.30 1.64 -14.83
C GLY A 120 -7.15 3.16 -14.90
N ARG A 121 -6.48 3.78 -13.91
CA ARG A 121 -6.26 5.22 -13.83
C ARG A 121 -4.77 5.51 -13.57
N ALA A 122 -4.47 6.07 -12.42
CA ALA A 122 -3.14 6.47 -11.98
C ALA A 122 -3.11 6.42 -10.44
N VAL A 123 -1.93 6.66 -9.86
CA VAL A 123 -1.81 7.01 -8.46
C VAL A 123 -2.57 8.30 -8.20
N THR A 124 -3.52 8.26 -7.26
CA THR A 124 -4.40 9.39 -6.94
C THR A 124 -4.56 9.52 -5.44
N ARG A 125 -5.01 10.72 -5.04
CA ARG A 125 -5.59 10.97 -3.73
C ARG A 125 -7.07 10.61 -3.76
N SER A 126 -7.55 9.97 -2.70
CA SER A 126 -8.96 9.63 -2.50
C SER A 126 -9.31 9.83 -1.03
N PHE A 127 -10.46 10.43 -0.75
CA PHE A 127 -11.00 10.40 0.61
C PHE A 127 -11.35 8.95 1.00
N LEU A 128 -11.15 8.60 2.27
CA LEU A 128 -11.74 7.44 2.92
C LEU A 128 -13.25 7.66 3.09
N ALA A 129 -13.94 7.83 1.97
CA ALA A 129 -15.39 7.87 1.93
C ALA A 129 -15.99 6.56 2.48
N PRO A 130 -17.28 6.52 2.83
CA PRO A 130 -17.91 5.33 3.41
C PRO A 130 -17.71 4.03 2.61
N TYR A 131 -17.53 4.14 1.28
CA TYR A 131 -17.17 3.01 0.43
C TYR A 131 -15.84 2.33 0.84
N TRP A 132 -14.79 3.12 1.08
CA TRP A 132 -13.47 2.62 1.47
C TRP A 132 -13.44 2.23 2.95
N LEU A 133 -14.05 3.03 3.83
CA LEU A 133 -14.05 2.78 5.27
C LEU A 133 -14.58 1.40 5.63
N ARG A 134 -15.71 0.99 5.02
CA ARG A 134 -16.33 -0.34 5.24
C ARG A 134 -15.52 -1.50 4.68
N ARG A 135 -14.52 -1.22 3.83
CA ARG A 135 -13.72 -2.23 3.13
C ARG A 135 -12.33 -2.40 3.74
N ARG A 136 -11.92 -1.54 4.68
CA ARG A 136 -10.66 -1.69 5.41
C ARG A 136 -10.65 -3.03 6.13
N ALA A 137 -9.65 -3.84 5.86
CA ALA A 137 -9.51 -5.17 6.44
C ALA A 137 -8.32 -5.23 7.40
N TYR A 138 -7.21 -4.58 7.06
CA TYR A 138 -5.98 -4.59 7.85
C TYR A 138 -5.27 -3.25 7.76
N ALA A 139 -4.45 -2.94 8.77
CA ALA A 139 -3.55 -1.80 8.78
C ALA A 139 -2.14 -2.24 9.15
N TYR A 140 -1.14 -1.57 8.58
CA TYR A 140 0.27 -1.84 8.80
C TYR A 140 1.10 -0.56 8.78
N SER A 141 2.17 -0.51 9.56
CA SER A 141 3.24 0.49 9.49
C SER A 141 4.40 -0.06 8.67
N PHE A 142 5.10 0.81 7.96
CA PHE A 142 6.45 0.48 7.51
C PHE A 142 7.36 0.26 8.74
N PRO A 143 8.42 -0.57 8.64
CA PRO A 143 9.32 -0.80 9.76
C PRO A 143 10.19 0.43 10.05
N ASN A 144 10.65 0.53 11.31
CA ASN A 144 11.59 1.57 11.77
C ASN A 144 11.11 3.00 11.54
N LEU A 145 9.81 3.26 11.71
CA LEU A 145 9.27 4.63 11.64
C LEU A 145 9.60 5.43 12.91
N SER A 146 10.01 6.69 12.74
CA SER A 146 9.99 7.70 13.81
C SER A 146 8.76 8.58 13.67
N SER A 147 8.25 9.06 14.81
CA SER A 147 7.23 10.11 14.88
C SER A 147 7.55 11.30 13.98
#